data_AF-A0A959NBT4-F1
#
_entry.id   AF-A0A959NBT4-F1
#
_cell.length_a   1.000
_cell.length_b   1.000
_cell.length_c   1.000
_cell.angle_alpha   90.00
_cell.angle_beta   90.00
_cell.angle_gamma   90.00
#
_symmetry.space_group_name_H-M   'P 1'
#
loop_
_entity.id
_entity.type
_entity.pdbx_description
1 polymer ?
#
loop_
_entity_poly.entity_id
_entity_poly.type
_entity_poly.pdbx_seq_one_letter_code
_entity_poly.pdbx_strand_id
1 'polypeptide(L)'
;EVYDIVKLLHSLTAESSFLIRTFFFFIFGLTIDVRLLLDAEVILTGSAIVLILFFIRYIYLRFFLHAHIFPELFFMPRGLVTILLFYSIPQAYKLSKFNEGILFYVVLTTSIIMMIGSISYGRPKLQTINDELPISESSQIWNDIEEPPLEVDEESALTGE
;
A
#
# COMPACT_ATOMS: atom_id res chain seq x y z
N GLU A 1 -8.83 -9.38 -26.08
CA GLU A 1 -7.72 -8.49 -26.49
C GLU A 1 -7.52 -7.33 -25.52
N VAL A 2 -8.36 -6.28 -25.48
CA VAL A 2 -8.14 -5.13 -24.57
C VAL A 2 -8.06 -5.53 -23.09
N TYR A 3 -8.89 -6.48 -22.64
CA TYR A 3 -8.89 -6.97 -21.26
C TYR A 3 -7.58 -7.65 -20.84
N ASP A 4 -6.94 -8.36 -21.77
CA ASP A 4 -5.68 -9.05 -21.54
C ASP A 4 -4.53 -8.06 -21.35
N ILE A 5 -4.56 -6.94 -22.09
CA ILE A 5 -3.56 -5.87 -22.00
C ILE A 5 -3.66 -5.16 -20.63
N VAL A 6 -4.87 -4.89 -20.15
CA VAL A 6 -5.09 -4.26 -18.82
C VAL A 6 -4.58 -5.17 -17.71
N LYS A 7 -4.87 -6.48 -17.77
CA LYS A 7 -4.40 -7.46 -16.79
C LYS A 7 -2.87 -7.59 -16.80
N LEU A 8 -2.25 -7.57 -17.99
CA LEU A 8 -0.81 -7.55 -18.15
C LEU A 8 -0.18 -6.30 -17.52
N LEU A 9 -0.75 -5.11 -17.76
CA LEU A 9 -0.25 -3.86 -17.16
C LEU A 9 -0.39 -3.86 -15.63
N HIS A 10 -1.49 -4.38 -15.08
CA HIS A 10 -1.65 -4.48 -13.63
C HIS A 10 -0.60 -5.42 -13.03
N SER A 11 -0.39 -6.61 -13.61
CA SER A 11 0.67 -7.54 -13.15
C SER A 11 2.05 -6.93 -13.25
N LEU A 12 2.35 -6.29 -14.39
CA LEU A 12 3.64 -5.62 -14.62
C LEU A 12 3.87 -4.50 -13.60
N THR A 13 2.85 -3.72 -13.26
CA THR A 13 2.94 -2.68 -12.24
C THR A 13 3.16 -3.28 -10.85
N ALA A 14 2.47 -4.38 -10.52
CA ALA A 14 2.65 -5.08 -9.26
C ALA A 14 4.07 -5.66 -9.12
N GLU A 15 4.57 -6.34 -10.15
CA GLU A 15 5.93 -6.89 -10.22
C GLU A 15 6.99 -5.78 -10.18
N SER A 16 6.79 -4.70 -10.94
CA SER A 16 7.69 -3.54 -10.95
C SER A 16 7.75 -2.86 -9.59
N SER A 17 6.62 -2.68 -8.91
CA SER A 17 6.56 -2.08 -7.56
C SER A 17 7.32 -2.92 -6.52
N PHE A 18 7.34 -4.24 -6.69
CA PHE A 18 8.12 -5.15 -5.85
C PHE A 18 9.62 -5.02 -6.11
N LEU A 19 10.02 -4.92 -7.39
CA LEU A 19 11.41 -4.68 -7.78
C LEU A 19 11.91 -3.34 -7.22
N ILE A 20 11.17 -2.26 -7.45
CA ILE A 20 11.54 -0.91 -6.99
C ILE A 20 11.75 -0.89 -5.49
N ARG A 21 10.85 -1.52 -4.71
CA ARG A 21 11.00 -1.65 -3.25
C ARG A 21 12.32 -2.32 -2.87
N THR A 22 12.65 -3.41 -3.54
CA THR A 22 13.86 -4.20 -3.24
C THR A 22 15.13 -3.42 -3.58
N PHE A 23 15.22 -2.87 -4.79
CA PHE A 23 16.39 -2.10 -5.24
C PHE A 23 16.59 -0.84 -4.42
N PHE A 24 15.50 -0.18 -4.05
CA PHE A 24 15.55 1.02 -3.25
C PHE A 24 16.17 0.76 -1.86
N PHE A 25 15.72 -0.28 -1.15
CA PHE A 25 16.31 -0.65 0.13
C PHE A 25 17.75 -1.16 -0.01
N PHE A 26 18.07 -1.83 -1.11
CA PHE A 26 19.44 -2.26 -1.41
C PHE A 26 20.40 -1.07 -1.58
N ILE A 27 20.06 -0.11 -2.46
CA ILE A 27 20.85 1.11 -2.69
C ILE A 27 20.94 1.94 -1.41
N PHE A 28 19.84 2.07 -0.67
CA PHE A 28 19.82 2.76 0.62
C PHE A 28 20.77 2.08 1.61
N GLY A 29 20.72 0.75 1.72
CA GLY A 29 21.63 -0.03 2.56
C GLY A 29 23.10 0.14 2.20
N LEU A 30 23.42 0.28 0.91
CA LEU A 30 24.79 0.56 0.43
C LEU A 30 25.27 1.98 0.74
N THR A 31 24.35 2.93 0.93
CA THR A 31 24.68 4.35 1.17
C THR A 31 24.96 4.64 2.65
N ILE A 32 24.61 3.72 3.55
CA ILE A 32 24.69 3.91 4.99
C ILE A 32 26.13 3.83 5.53
N ASP A 33 26.50 4.78 6.40
CA ASP A 33 27.67 4.64 7.27
C ASP A 33 27.28 3.96 8.59
N VAL A 34 27.73 2.71 8.73
CA VAL A 34 27.44 1.85 9.89
C VAL A 34 28.06 2.39 11.18
N ARG A 35 29.13 3.20 11.11
CA ARG A 35 29.78 3.76 12.30
C ARG A 35 28.88 4.79 12.98
N LEU A 36 28.21 5.63 12.19
CA LEU A 36 27.25 6.62 12.70
C LEU A 36 25.99 5.96 13.29
N LEU A 37 25.61 4.77 12.78
CA LEU A 37 24.48 4.01 13.30
C LEU A 37 24.72 3.35 14.66
N LEU A 38 25.95 2.92 14.92
CA LEU A 38 26.31 2.20 16.14
C LEU A 38 26.66 3.14 17.31
N ASP A 39 26.61 4.44 17.10
CA ASP A 39 26.77 5.41 18.17
C ASP A 39 25.61 5.30 19.18
N ALA A 40 25.93 5.26 20.47
CA ALA A 40 24.96 5.14 21.54
C ALA A 40 23.96 6.31 21.56
N GLU A 41 24.41 7.52 21.22
CA GLU A 41 23.54 8.70 21.14
C GLU A 41 22.49 8.54 20.02
N VAL A 42 22.91 7.95 18.90
CA VAL A 42 22.07 7.71 17.72
C VAL A 42 21.03 6.61 18.00
N ILE A 43 21.43 5.52 18.63
CA ILE A 43 20.52 4.42 18.98
C ILE A 43 19.47 4.88 19.99
N LEU A 44 19.88 5.63 21.03
CA LEU A 44 18.95 6.11 22.06
C LEU A 44 17.94 7.11 21.47
N THR A 45 18.44 8.11 20.73
CA THR A 45 17.59 9.15 20.14
C THR A 45 16.70 8.57 19.04
N GLY A 46 17.26 7.72 18.18
CA GLY A 46 16.54 7.06 17.09
C GLY A 46 15.44 6.13 17.59
N SER A 47 15.71 5.32 18.62
CA SER A 47 14.69 4.44 19.20
C SER A 47 13.54 5.21 19.86
N ALA A 48 13.83 6.33 20.53
CA ALA A 48 12.79 7.21 21.08
C ALA A 48 11.87 7.78 19.99
N ILE A 49 12.45 8.21 18.86
CA ILE A 49 11.69 8.70 17.70
C ILE A 49 10.84 7.59 17.09
N VAL A 50 11.41 6.40 16.87
CA VAL A 50 10.68 5.24 16.35
C VAL A 50 9.50 4.90 17.25
N LEU A 51 9.71 4.90 18.57
CA LEU A 51 8.69 4.58 19.56
C LEU A 51 7.55 5.60 19.52
N ILE A 52 7.87 6.90 19.47
CA ILE A 52 6.87 7.97 19.33
C ILE A 52 6.08 7.83 18.02
N LEU A 53 6.76 7.60 16.89
CA LEU A 53 6.10 7.41 15.59
C LEU A 53 5.16 6.20 15.61
N PHE A 54 5.58 5.10 16.22
CA PHE A 54 4.76 3.91 16.37
C PHE A 54 3.59 4.14 17.33
N PHE A 55 3.81 4.88 18.41
CA PHE A 55 2.79 5.23 19.40
C PHE A 55 1.70 6.14 18.84
N ILE A 56 2.08 7.23 18.18
CA ILE A 56 1.13 8.14 17.49
C ILE A 56 0.27 7.34 16.51
N ARG A 57 0.90 6.41 15.81
CA ARG A 57 0.21 5.56 14.85
C ARG A 57 -0.74 4.57 15.49
N TYR A 58 -0.33 3.96 16.60
CA TYR A 58 -1.21 3.11 17.40
C TYR A 58 -2.44 3.90 17.88
N ILE A 59 -2.24 5.14 18.34
CA ILE A 59 -3.33 6.05 18.73
C ILE A 59 -4.26 6.37 17.55
N TYR A 60 -3.70 6.70 16.38
CA TYR A 60 -4.48 7.01 15.19
C TYR A 60 -5.37 5.83 14.80
N LEU A 61 -4.78 4.63 14.77
CA LEU A 61 -5.50 3.42 14.41
C LEU A 61 -6.59 3.08 15.43
N ARG A 62 -6.28 3.20 16.72
CA ARG A 62 -7.23 2.98 17.84
C ARG A 62 -8.42 3.95 17.76
N PHE A 63 -8.20 5.19 17.32
CA PHE A 63 -9.24 6.22 17.28
C PHE A 63 -10.11 6.13 16.02
N PHE A 64 -9.52 5.89 14.84
CA PHE A 64 -10.23 5.85 13.57
C PHE A 64 -10.86 4.47 13.25
N LEU A 65 -10.22 3.35 13.60
CA LEU A 65 -10.74 2.01 13.33
C LEU A 65 -11.12 1.28 14.62
N HIS A 66 -12.42 1.23 14.90
CA HIS A 66 -12.99 0.43 15.98
C HIS A 66 -13.05 -1.08 15.69
N ALA A 67 -12.58 -1.56 14.53
CA ALA A 67 -12.56 -2.98 14.19
C ALA A 67 -11.26 -3.38 13.46
N HIS A 68 -10.62 -4.43 13.99
CA HIS A 68 -9.45 -5.14 13.47
C HIS A 68 -8.15 -4.30 13.35
N ILE A 69 -7.38 -4.29 14.45
CA ILE A 69 -6.14 -3.52 14.66
C ILE A 69 -4.93 -4.10 13.90
N PHE A 70 -4.98 -5.38 13.53
CA PHE A 70 -3.82 -6.10 12.99
C PHE A 70 -3.48 -5.86 11.49
N PRO A 71 -4.44 -5.72 10.55
CA PRO A 71 -4.10 -5.56 9.14
C PRO A 71 -3.58 -4.17 8.79
N GLU A 72 -3.97 -3.10 9.48
CA GLU A 72 -3.59 -1.73 9.08
C GLU A 72 -2.22 -1.28 9.63
N LEU A 73 -1.82 -1.80 10.80
CA LEU A 73 -0.57 -1.38 11.45
C LEU A 73 0.65 -1.70 10.58
N PHE A 74 0.62 -2.82 9.85
CA PHE A 74 1.72 -3.27 8.99
C PHE A 74 1.69 -2.76 7.55
N PHE A 75 0.54 -2.33 7.03
CA PHE A 75 0.40 -1.87 5.64
C PHE A 75 0.68 -0.37 5.45
N MET A 76 1.67 0.17 6.17
CA MET A 76 2.12 1.55 5.92
C MET A 76 3.10 1.61 4.75
N PRO A 77 2.82 2.36 3.68
CA PRO A 77 3.82 2.64 2.65
C PRO A 77 4.76 3.76 3.13
N ARG A 78 5.58 3.51 4.16
CA ARG A 78 6.47 4.54 4.74
C ARG A 78 7.93 4.13 4.86
N GLY A 79 8.40 3.40 3.85
CA GLY A 79 9.84 3.24 3.58
C GLY A 79 10.30 4.23 2.51
N LEU A 80 9.77 4.07 1.29
CA LEU A 80 10.25 4.79 0.11
C LEU A 80 10.05 6.32 0.21
N VAL A 81 8.84 6.76 0.57
CA VAL A 81 8.50 8.20 0.59
C VAL A 81 9.28 8.97 1.66
N THR A 82 9.47 8.37 2.83
CA THR A 82 10.14 8.99 4.00
C THR A 82 11.62 9.26 3.75
N ILE A 83 12.32 8.33 3.11
CA ILE A 83 13.71 8.51 2.67
C ILE A 83 13.79 9.59 1.59
N LEU A 84 12.91 9.55 0.57
CA LEU A 84 12.93 10.55 -0.50
C LEU A 84 12.65 11.96 0.05
N LEU A 85 11.71 12.09 0.98
CA LEU A 85 11.41 13.35 1.63
C LEU A 85 12.63 13.88 2.38
N PHE A 86 13.35 13.02 3.12
CA PHE A 86 14.54 13.44 3.86
C PHE A 86 15.70 13.85 2.95
N TYR A 87 15.98 13.09 1.90
CA TYR A 87 17.00 13.47 0.92
C TYR A 87 16.67 14.78 0.20
N SER A 88 15.37 15.12 0.12
CA SER A 88 14.91 16.39 -0.42
C SER A 88 15.05 17.57 0.56
N ILE A 89 15.38 17.35 1.85
CA ILE A 89 15.57 18.45 2.82
C ILE A 89 16.97 19.07 2.64
N PRO A 90 17.07 20.37 2.30
CA PRO A 90 18.35 21.06 2.14
C PRO A 90 19.14 21.08 3.45
N GLN A 91 20.47 20.90 3.36
CA GLN A 91 21.35 20.85 4.53
C GLN A 91 21.32 22.12 5.41
N ALA A 92 20.89 23.26 4.85
CA ALA A 92 20.74 24.52 5.58
C ALA A 92 19.69 24.49 6.70
N TYR A 93 18.73 23.54 6.65
CA TYR A 93 17.69 23.38 7.68
C TYR A 93 17.99 22.22 8.64
N LYS A 94 19.17 21.58 8.55
CA LYS A 94 19.56 20.51 9.45
C LYS A 94 20.02 21.09 10.79
N LEU A 95 19.33 20.74 11.87
CA LEU A 95 19.75 21.06 13.23
C LEU A 95 21.06 20.33 13.52
N SER A 96 22.05 21.00 14.13
CA SER A 96 23.37 20.41 14.43
C SER A 96 23.33 19.16 15.33
N LYS A 97 22.24 18.97 16.10
CA LYS A 97 22.01 17.75 16.90
C LYS A 97 21.29 16.63 16.14
N PHE A 98 20.75 16.93 14.95
CA PHE A 98 20.06 15.96 14.11
C PHE A 98 21.08 15.40 13.11
N ASN A 99 21.82 14.40 13.57
CA ASN A 99 22.83 13.70 12.79
C ASN A 99 22.16 12.79 11.74
N GLU A 100 22.77 12.65 10.55
CA GLU A 100 22.33 11.72 9.50
C GLU A 100 22.20 10.28 10.02
N GLY A 101 23.03 9.88 10.98
CA GLY A 101 22.94 8.57 11.65
C GLY A 101 21.57 8.30 12.30
N ILE A 102 20.94 9.31 12.91
CA ILE A 102 19.62 9.17 13.57
C ILE A 102 18.55 8.83 12.55
N LEU A 103 18.59 9.46 11.38
CA LEU A 103 17.61 9.19 10.33
C LEU A 103 17.82 7.83 9.68
N PHE A 104 19.08 7.48 9.38
CA PHE A 104 19.39 6.16 8.87
C PHE A 104 18.91 5.08 9.84
N TYR A 105 19.08 5.29 11.15
CA TYR A 105 18.57 4.38 12.18
C TYR A 105 17.04 4.25 12.12
N VAL A 106 16.31 5.37 12.19
CA VAL A 106 14.83 5.37 12.18
C VAL A 106 14.28 4.67 10.94
N VAL A 107 14.84 4.97 9.77
CA VAL A 107 14.41 4.38 8.50
C VAL A 107 14.73 2.88 8.45
N LEU A 108 15.93 2.48 8.85
CA LEU A 108 16.35 1.07 8.83
C LEU A 108 15.49 0.23 9.79
N THR A 109 15.29 0.70 11.02
CA THR A 109 14.48 0.02 12.04
C THR A 109 13.03 -0.11 11.59
N THR A 110 12.42 0.96 11.07
CA THR A 110 11.02 0.92 10.62
C THR A 110 10.81 0.04 9.39
N SER A 111 11.79 -0.01 8.48
CA SER A 111 11.75 -0.86 7.28
C SER A 111 11.83 -2.35 7.63
N ILE A 112 12.69 -2.71 8.61
CA ILE A 112 12.77 -4.08 9.14
C ILE A 112 11.47 -4.47 9.84
N ILE A 113 10.93 -3.61 10.70
CA ILE A 113 9.66 -3.86 11.40
C ILE A 113 8.54 -4.11 10.38
N MET A 114 8.44 -3.29 9.34
CA MET A 114 7.44 -3.45 8.29
C MET A 114 7.67 -4.74 7.48
N MET A 115 8.92 -5.06 7.15
CA MET A 115 9.28 -6.28 6.41
C MET A 115 8.86 -7.54 7.16
N ILE A 116 9.20 -7.63 8.45
CA ILE A 116 8.79 -8.73 9.35
C ILE A 116 7.25 -8.78 9.48
N GLY A 117 6.63 -7.61 9.53
CA GLY A 117 5.19 -7.44 9.48
C GLY A 117 4.50 -8.04 8.28
N SER A 118 4.95 -7.66 7.10
CA SER A 118 4.36 -8.08 5.83
C SER A 118 4.56 -9.58 5.57
N ILE A 119 5.66 -10.17 6.05
CA ILE A 119 5.89 -11.61 5.90
C ILE A 119 5.09 -12.42 6.92
N SER A 120 4.89 -11.91 8.15
CA SER A 120 4.14 -12.61 9.19
C SER A 120 2.62 -12.50 9.05
N TYR A 121 2.11 -11.38 8.51
CA TYR A 121 0.69 -11.09 8.39
C TYR A 121 0.22 -11.09 6.94
N GLY A 122 0.69 -12.06 6.14
CA GLY A 122 0.49 -12.17 4.69
C GLY A 122 -0.80 -11.52 4.18
N ARG A 123 -0.65 -10.54 3.30
CA ARG A 123 -1.68 -9.75 2.58
C ARG A 123 -3.06 -9.80 3.26
N PRO A 124 -3.47 -8.82 4.07
CA PRO A 124 -4.84 -8.72 4.49
C PRO A 124 -5.63 -8.66 3.20
N LYS A 125 -6.55 -9.61 3.09
CA LYS A 125 -7.62 -9.59 2.10
C LYS A 125 -8.25 -8.22 2.31
N LEU A 126 -7.87 -7.25 1.46
CA LEU A 126 -8.53 -5.96 1.41
C LEU A 126 -9.98 -6.34 1.26
N GLN A 127 -10.74 -6.08 2.31
CA GLN A 127 -12.16 -6.30 2.28
C GLN A 127 -12.61 -5.48 1.08
N THR A 128 -13.13 -6.19 0.09
CA THR A 128 -13.76 -5.68 -1.11
C THR A 128 -14.85 -4.70 -0.67
N ILE A 129 -14.46 -3.47 -0.37
CA ILE A 129 -15.33 -2.31 -0.38
C ILE A 129 -15.29 -1.92 -1.85
N ASN A 130 -16.29 -2.44 -2.56
CA ASN A 130 -16.85 -1.97 -3.82
C ASN A 130 -15.87 -1.18 -4.71
N ASP A 131 -15.33 -1.81 -5.75
CA ASP A 131 -15.08 -1.17 -7.06
C ASP A 131 -14.49 -2.14 -8.10
N GLU A 132 -14.75 -3.44 -8.04
CA GLU A 132 -14.66 -4.29 -9.24
C GLU A 132 -15.79 -5.32 -9.16
N LEU A 133 -17.00 -4.94 -9.60
CA LEU A 133 -17.79 -5.93 -10.32
C LEU A 133 -16.86 -6.44 -11.43
N PRO A 134 -16.64 -7.75 -11.56
CA PRO A 134 -15.90 -8.29 -12.69
C PRO A 134 -16.51 -7.65 -13.94
N ILE A 135 -15.69 -7.03 -14.79
CA ILE A 135 -16.18 -6.28 -15.95
C ILE A 135 -17.08 -7.17 -16.84
N SER A 136 -16.96 -8.50 -16.72
CA SER A 136 -17.87 -9.50 -17.28
C SER A 136 -19.34 -9.39 -16.84
N GLU A 137 -19.64 -9.06 -15.57
CA GLU A 137 -21.02 -8.87 -15.09
C GLU A 137 -21.60 -7.53 -15.60
N SER A 138 -20.78 -6.46 -15.63
CA SER A 138 -21.24 -5.18 -16.16
C SER A 138 -21.63 -5.27 -17.64
N SER A 139 -20.92 -6.07 -18.44
CA SER A 139 -21.26 -6.29 -19.84
C SER A 139 -22.54 -7.11 -20.06
N GLN A 140 -22.92 -7.99 -19.13
CA GLN A 140 -24.20 -8.70 -19.22
C GLN A 140 -25.38 -7.75 -18.97
N ILE A 141 -25.24 -6.85 -17.99
CA ILE A 141 -26.29 -5.88 -17.66
C ILE A 141 -26.59 -4.94 -18.83
N TRP A 142 -25.58 -4.51 -19.59
CA TRP A 142 -25.82 -3.68 -20.78
C TRP A 142 -26.49 -4.45 -21.93
N ASN A 143 -26.16 -5.73 -22.12
CA ASN A 143 -26.79 -6.58 -23.14
C ASN A 143 -28.28 -6.84 -22.84
N ASP A 144 -28.64 -6.99 -21.57
CA ASP A 144 -30.03 -7.20 -21.14
C ASP A 144 -30.90 -5.92 -21.28
N ILE A 145 -30.27 -4.74 -21.34
CA ILE A 145 -30.95 -3.45 -21.50
C ILE A 145 -31.17 -3.11 -22.99
N GLU A 146 -30.36 -3.68 -23.90
CA GLU A 146 -30.36 -3.33 -25.31
C GLU A 146 -31.23 -4.27 -26.18
N GLU A 147 -31.73 -5.37 -25.63
CA GLU A 147 -32.72 -6.23 -26.28
C GLU A 147 -34.14 -5.67 -26.05
N PRO A 148 -34.83 -5.10 -27.07
CA PRO A 148 -36.21 -4.68 -26.90
C PRO A 148 -37.09 -5.91 -26.64
N PRO A 149 -38.19 -5.78 -25.88
CA PRO A 149 -39.07 -6.90 -25.59
C PRO A 149 -39.54 -7.49 -26.92
N LEU A 150 -39.28 -8.78 -27.13
CA LEU A 150 -39.82 -9.51 -28.26
C LEU A 150 -41.33 -9.30 -28.29
N GLU A 151 -41.78 -8.82 -29.44
CA GLU A 151 -43.16 -8.69 -29.85
C GLU A 151 -43.91 -9.98 -29.44
N VAL A 152 -44.89 -9.82 -28.54
CA VAL A 152 -45.79 -10.92 -28.22
C VAL A 152 -46.68 -11.08 -29.44
N ASP A 153 -46.38 -12.06 -30.28
CA ASP A 153 -47.21 -12.43 -31.42
C ASP A 153 -48.65 -12.66 -30.94
N GLU A 154 -49.54 -11.75 -31.35
CA GLU A 154 -50.99 -11.83 -31.23
C GLU A 154 -51.53 -13.01 -32.06
N GLU A 155 -51.42 -14.24 -31.57
CA GLU A 155 -52.19 -15.35 -32.14
C GLU A 155 -52.57 -16.40 -31.07
N SER A 156 -53.22 -15.96 -29.99
CA SER A 156 -53.94 -16.87 -29.07
C SER A 156 -55.23 -16.28 -28.51
N ALA A 157 -55.85 -15.36 -29.24
CA ALA A 157 -57.23 -14.95 -29.01
C ALA A 157 -58.01 -15.07 -30.32
N LEU A 158 -59.11 -15.83 -30.29
CA LEU A 158 -60.06 -16.12 -31.38
C LEU A 158 -59.60 -17.30 -32.27
N THR A 159 -59.84 -18.54 -31.86
CA THR A 159 -61.17 -19.14 -32.04
C THR A 159 -61.29 -20.40 -31.19
N GLY A 160 -62.31 -20.42 -30.32
CA GLY A 160 -62.92 -21.65 -29.86
C GLY A 160 -64.13 -21.92 -30.74
N GLU A 161 -64.18 -23.12 -31.32
CA GLU A 161 -65.33 -24.04 -31.46
C GLU A 161 -64.82 -25.36 -32.04
#